data_AF-A0A1Q6YFB1-F1
#
_entry.id   AF-A0A1Q6YFB1-F1
#
_cell.length_a   1.000
_cell.length_b   1.000
_cell.length_c   1.000
_cell.angle_alpha   90.00
_cell.angle_beta   90.00
_cell.angle_gamma   90.00
#
_symmetry.space_group_name_H-M   'P 1'
#
loop_
_entity.id
_entity.type
_entity.pdbx_description
1 polymer ?
#
loop_
_entity_poly.entity_id
_entity_poly.type
_entity_poly.pdbx_seq_one_letter_code
_entity_poly.pdbx_strand_id
1 'polypeptide(L)'
;MFGKHPTRAELVEQIRPLDRFHSIWLLARINILLALGRIHSTEKQTVQLQTYLVNLLIGEELFQDLKRRFGSERLEKRQPFHSLQILTLMKMFAVEGTKTGGLRPDMDINASHRLGRCLIMANDFLFTPENLRHIRRERPSIKRKRIALQLQVGSGLEVNNPPMINTSIVRSEMIFGEILKEISCSMDIRSLFQSRSGMALEDYIDHVFGLLTYYITLDFEKLIEDPGLACVNLNTFFPETSKDLAAKFRDMEQTSLDKLETSLTVPSLLKPYHDFIAMRKRLLLEVEAGSAIPMHVGFVQEKLESGLFWTIFNFLKTTEERLSLFTDWGHLFEEYISRMLAQCCAASEENYTRFPKFLDNGEEAFDGVISTGKYWVVMEYKGGFLNAIAKYAEDEREFIRISKRNLGPTKGPESNSWPERLAQSSQQIQNREGP
;
A
#
# COMPACT_ATOMS: atom_id res chain seq x y z
N MET A 1 5.20 25.23 -2.87
CA MET A 1 5.53 26.06 -1.67
C MET A 1 6.58 27.14 -1.97
N PHE A 2 7.65 26.79 -2.68
CA PHE A 2 8.86 27.61 -2.87
C PHE A 2 8.79 28.62 -4.03
N GLY A 3 7.58 29.06 -4.44
CA GLY A 3 7.39 29.96 -5.58
C GLY A 3 7.62 29.34 -6.97
N LYS A 4 8.44 28.28 -7.06
CA LYS A 4 8.67 27.45 -8.24
C LYS A 4 8.57 25.96 -7.90
N HIS A 5 8.46 25.11 -8.92
CA HIS A 5 8.54 23.66 -8.77
C HIS A 5 10.01 23.27 -8.55
N PRO A 6 10.37 22.65 -7.41
CA PRO A 6 11.74 22.28 -7.10
C PRO A 6 12.25 21.21 -8.06
N THR A 7 13.50 21.37 -8.49
CA THR A 7 14.18 20.39 -9.32
C THR A 7 14.69 19.22 -8.46
N ARG A 8 14.88 18.05 -9.08
CA ARG A 8 15.47 16.89 -8.40
C ARG A 8 16.85 17.22 -7.81
N ALA A 9 17.65 18.02 -8.51
CA ALA A 9 18.97 18.45 -8.05
C ALA A 9 18.89 19.27 -6.76
N GLU A 10 17.95 20.23 -6.68
CA GLU A 10 17.71 21.03 -5.47
C GLU A 10 17.27 20.15 -4.30
N LEU A 11 16.40 19.15 -4.51
CA LEU A 11 16.01 18.22 -3.45
C LEU A 11 17.20 17.35 -2.99
N VAL A 12 17.99 16.82 -3.92
CA VAL A 12 19.19 16.03 -3.59
C VAL A 12 20.22 16.87 -2.83
N GLU A 13 20.37 18.15 -3.15
CA GLU A 13 21.22 19.08 -2.40
C GLU A 13 20.78 19.23 -0.94
N GLN A 14 19.47 19.19 -0.67
CA GLN A 14 18.95 19.20 0.70
C GLN A 14 19.14 17.85 1.42
N ILE A 15 19.10 16.74 0.68
CA ILE A 15 19.26 15.36 1.20
C ILE A 15 20.71 15.07 1.58
N ARG A 16 21.68 15.44 0.73
CA ARG A 16 23.10 15.04 0.90
C ARG A 16 23.71 15.39 2.26
N PRO A 17 23.46 16.56 2.87
CA PRO A 17 24.04 16.87 4.18
C PRO A 17 23.54 15.99 5.32
N LEU A 18 22.41 15.30 5.15
CA LEU A 18 21.75 14.54 6.20
C LEU A 18 22.23 13.08 6.19
N ASP A 19 22.33 12.51 7.40
CA ASP A 19 22.69 11.11 7.58
C ASP A 19 21.58 10.20 7.05
N ARG A 20 21.96 9.27 6.17
CA ARG A 20 21.02 8.37 5.49
C ARG A 20 20.23 7.51 6.46
N PHE A 21 20.90 6.89 7.43
CA PHE A 21 20.28 5.94 8.34
C PHE A 21 19.31 6.65 9.27
N HIS A 22 19.78 7.71 9.94
CA HIS A 22 18.97 8.46 10.88
C HIS A 22 17.78 9.16 10.22
N SER A 23 17.94 9.63 8.98
CA SER A 23 16.82 10.20 8.21
C SER A 23 15.76 9.15 7.89
N ILE A 24 16.15 7.96 7.41
CA ILE A 24 15.19 6.90 7.07
C ILE A 24 14.52 6.34 8.33
N TRP A 25 15.26 6.19 9.43
CA TRP A 25 14.71 5.77 10.72
C TRP A 25 13.63 6.76 11.23
N LEU A 26 13.94 8.07 11.22
CA LEU A 26 12.98 9.09 11.62
C LEU A 26 11.75 9.11 10.70
N LEU A 27 11.95 8.98 9.38
CA LEU A 27 10.86 8.90 8.41
C LEU A 27 9.97 7.66 8.62
N ALA A 28 10.55 6.49 8.89
CA ALA A 28 9.81 5.28 9.21
C ALA A 28 8.97 5.46 10.48
N ARG A 29 9.54 6.08 11.53
CA ARG A 29 8.81 6.43 12.75
C ARG A 29 7.63 7.37 12.50
N ILE A 30 7.83 8.41 11.68
CA ILE A 30 6.75 9.32 11.29
C ILE A 30 5.65 8.55 10.53
N ASN A 31 6.03 7.62 9.64
CA ASN A 31 5.07 6.76 8.95
C ASN A 31 4.23 5.89 9.90
N ILE A 32 4.83 5.37 10.98
CA ILE A 32 4.08 4.64 12.03
C ILE A 32 3.09 5.59 12.72
N LEU A 33 3.52 6.79 13.10
CA LEU A 33 2.65 7.79 13.72
C LEU A 33 1.47 8.17 12.82
N LEU A 34 1.71 8.39 11.52
CA LEU A 34 0.63 8.67 10.56
C LEU A 34 -0.33 7.49 10.39
N ALA A 35 0.19 6.26 10.38
CA ALA A 35 -0.64 5.06 10.32
C ALA A 35 -1.52 4.92 11.57
N LEU A 36 -0.96 5.17 12.76
CA LEU A 36 -1.71 5.21 14.03
C LEU A 36 -2.76 6.31 14.04
N GLY A 37 -2.40 7.50 13.54
CA GLY A 37 -3.34 8.59 13.33
C GLY A 37 -4.52 8.13 12.49
N ARG A 38 -4.29 7.49 11.35
CA ARG A 38 -5.39 6.98 10.52
C ARG A 38 -6.26 5.93 11.23
N ILE A 39 -5.67 5.03 12.02
CA ILE A 39 -6.40 3.90 12.64
C ILE A 39 -7.23 4.36 13.84
N HIS A 40 -6.68 5.22 14.70
CA HIS A 40 -7.28 5.56 15.99
C HIS A 40 -7.80 6.98 16.11
N SER A 41 -7.39 7.89 15.22
CA SER A 41 -7.57 9.31 15.51
C SER A 41 -9.00 9.79 15.28
N THR A 42 -9.46 10.55 16.26
CA THR A 42 -10.46 11.59 16.07
C THR A 42 -9.87 12.79 15.31
N GLU A 43 -10.70 13.69 14.79
CA GLU A 43 -10.24 14.96 14.19
C GLU A 43 -9.24 15.69 15.11
N LYS A 44 -9.51 15.71 16.43
CA LYS A 44 -8.64 16.34 17.43
C LYS A 44 -7.26 15.69 17.49
N GLN A 45 -7.18 14.36 17.51
CA GLN A 45 -5.91 13.64 17.55
C GLN A 45 -5.13 13.80 16.23
N THR A 46 -5.82 13.87 15.08
CA THR A 46 -5.18 14.21 13.80
C THR A 46 -4.53 15.61 13.87
N VAL A 47 -5.24 16.61 14.38
CA VAL A 47 -4.70 17.97 14.55
C VAL A 47 -3.50 17.97 15.50
N GLN A 48 -3.57 17.24 16.61
CA GLN A 48 -2.48 17.11 17.58
C GLN A 48 -1.24 16.51 16.94
N LEU A 49 -1.39 15.39 16.22
CA LEU A 49 -0.28 14.73 15.52
C LEU A 49 0.35 15.64 14.46
N GLN A 50 -0.45 16.24 13.58
CA GLN A 50 0.07 17.12 12.54
C GLN A 50 0.76 18.36 13.14
N THR A 51 0.23 18.90 14.25
CA THR A 51 0.85 19.99 15.00
C THR A 51 2.22 19.58 15.54
N TYR A 52 2.31 18.39 16.15
CA TYR A 52 3.58 17.83 16.63
C TYR A 52 4.60 17.70 15.48
N LEU A 53 4.18 17.15 14.33
CA LEU A 53 5.05 16.98 13.17
C LEU A 53 5.50 18.33 12.59
N VAL A 54 4.62 19.33 12.54
CA VAL A 54 4.97 20.69 12.10
C VAL A 54 6.02 21.28 13.03
N ASN A 55 5.83 21.21 14.35
CA ASN A 55 6.79 21.73 15.32
C ASN A 55 8.14 20.99 15.26
N LEU A 56 8.13 19.70 14.95
CA LEU A 56 9.35 18.89 14.85
C LEU A 56 10.14 19.17 13.57
N LEU A 57 9.47 19.37 12.44
CA LEU A 57 10.06 19.31 11.10
C LEU A 57 10.09 20.65 10.38
N ILE A 58 9.32 21.64 10.79
CA ILE A 58 9.18 22.89 10.04
C ILE A 58 9.84 24.03 10.80
N GLY A 59 10.96 24.52 10.26
CA GLY A 59 11.60 25.74 10.77
C GLY A 59 10.78 27.01 10.49
N GLU A 60 11.08 28.07 11.24
CA GLU A 60 10.31 29.33 11.28
C GLU A 60 10.03 29.93 9.90
N GLU A 61 11.04 30.02 9.02
CA GLU A 61 10.86 30.57 7.65
C GLU A 61 9.78 29.80 6.86
N LEU A 62 9.88 28.47 6.86
CA LEU A 62 8.95 27.61 6.14
C LEU A 62 7.57 27.60 6.81
N PHE A 63 7.51 27.74 8.13
CA PHE A 63 6.27 27.87 8.88
C PHE A 63 5.52 29.16 8.49
N GLN A 64 6.21 30.29 8.42
CA GLN A 64 5.60 31.55 7.96
C GLN A 64 5.09 31.45 6.52
N ASP A 65 5.82 30.75 5.64
CA ASP A 65 5.37 30.47 4.28
C ASP A 65 4.11 29.59 4.23
N LEU A 66 4.05 28.55 5.06
CA LEU A 66 2.87 27.69 5.17
C LEU A 66 1.68 28.48 5.70
N LYS A 67 1.88 29.25 6.78
CA LYS A 67 0.84 30.11 7.38
C LYS A 67 0.32 31.14 6.40
N ARG A 68 1.21 31.78 5.62
CA ARG A 68 0.81 32.76 4.60
C ARG A 68 -0.04 32.14 3.49
N ARG A 69 0.27 30.91 3.06
CA ARG A 69 -0.44 30.25 1.94
C ARG A 69 -1.68 29.47 2.37
N PHE A 70 -1.65 28.90 3.58
CA PHE A 70 -2.61 27.90 4.05
C PHE A 70 -3.11 28.18 5.47
N GLY A 71 -2.87 29.36 6.04
CA GLY A 71 -3.24 29.67 7.43
C GLY A 71 -4.75 29.67 7.71
N SER A 72 -5.59 29.67 6.68
CA SER A 72 -7.05 29.50 6.79
C SER A 72 -7.50 28.04 6.71
N GLU A 73 -6.60 27.12 6.39
CA GLU A 73 -6.92 25.70 6.19
C GLU A 73 -6.89 24.96 7.53
N ARG A 74 -7.77 23.96 7.66
CA ARG A 74 -7.85 23.05 8.81
C ARG A 74 -6.86 21.89 8.61
N LEU A 75 -6.02 21.57 9.61
CA LEU A 75 -4.96 20.56 9.51
C LEU A 75 -5.51 19.14 9.28
N GLU A 76 -6.67 18.83 9.85
CA GLU A 76 -7.42 17.60 9.67
C GLU A 76 -7.91 17.42 8.23
N LYS A 77 -8.18 18.51 7.51
CA LYS A 77 -8.59 18.47 6.10
C LYS A 77 -7.40 18.57 5.16
N ARG A 78 -6.34 19.23 5.59
CA ARG A 78 -5.15 19.53 4.78
C ARG A 78 -3.88 19.27 5.57
N GLN A 79 -3.57 17.98 5.69
CA GLN A 79 -2.40 17.50 6.38
C GLN A 79 -1.12 17.86 5.60
N PRO A 80 -0.14 18.57 6.20
CA PRO A 80 1.14 18.86 5.55
C PRO A 80 1.98 17.60 5.28
N PHE A 81 1.79 16.56 6.11
CA PHE A 81 2.53 15.31 6.06
C PHE A 81 1.61 14.12 5.82
N HIS A 82 2.00 13.25 4.89
CA HIS A 82 1.28 12.02 4.57
C HIS A 82 2.24 10.90 4.12
N SER A 83 1.80 9.65 4.18
CA SER A 83 2.69 8.49 4.00
C SER A 83 3.37 8.41 2.63
N LEU A 84 2.65 8.79 1.55
CA LEU A 84 3.22 8.77 0.20
C LEU A 84 4.47 9.67 0.05
N GLN A 85 4.44 10.86 0.64
CA GLN A 85 5.55 11.81 0.65
C GLN A 85 6.75 11.24 1.40
N ILE A 86 6.50 10.65 2.57
CA ILE A 86 7.52 10.02 3.42
C ILE A 86 8.18 8.85 2.70
N LEU A 87 7.39 7.94 2.14
CA LEU A 87 7.92 6.79 1.39
C LEU A 87 8.74 7.22 0.18
N THR A 88 8.26 8.21 -0.57
CA THR A 88 9.01 8.78 -1.70
C THR A 88 10.36 9.33 -1.24
N LEU A 89 10.37 10.07 -0.13
CA LEU A 89 11.59 10.65 0.42
C LEU A 89 12.53 9.58 1.01
N MET A 90 12.01 8.54 1.67
CA MET A 90 12.80 7.39 2.16
C MET A 90 13.55 6.72 1.02
N LYS A 91 12.92 6.53 -0.15
CA LYS A 91 13.59 5.99 -1.33
C LYS A 91 14.75 6.89 -1.78
N MET A 92 14.53 8.20 -1.79
CA MET A 92 15.58 9.16 -2.17
C MET A 92 16.74 9.15 -1.18
N PHE A 93 16.47 9.07 0.13
CA PHE A 93 17.54 8.93 1.13
C PHE A 93 18.32 7.63 0.98
N ALA A 94 17.63 6.51 0.70
CA ALA A 94 18.30 5.22 0.54
C ALA A 94 19.36 5.27 -0.58
N VAL A 95 19.08 6.00 -1.65
CA VAL A 95 19.94 6.13 -2.84
C VAL A 95 20.93 7.30 -2.76
N GLU A 96 20.50 8.46 -2.27
CA GLU A 96 21.23 9.74 -2.40
C GLU A 96 21.71 10.31 -1.06
N GLY A 97 21.30 9.72 0.07
CA GLY A 97 21.68 10.17 1.41
C GLY A 97 23.13 9.87 1.76
N THR A 98 23.73 10.66 2.64
CA THR A 98 25.12 10.45 3.07
C THR A 98 25.22 9.20 3.94
N LYS A 99 26.07 8.25 3.52
CA LYS A 99 26.19 6.92 4.17
C LYS A 99 26.80 7.00 5.57
N THR A 100 27.73 7.92 5.81
CA THR A 100 28.42 8.08 7.09
C THR A 100 28.71 9.55 7.37
N GLY A 101 28.55 9.98 8.63
CA GLY A 101 28.95 11.31 9.10
C GLY A 101 28.05 12.46 8.63
N GLY A 102 26.83 12.17 8.18
CA GLY A 102 25.83 13.20 7.89
C GLY A 102 25.24 13.82 9.16
N LEU A 103 24.52 14.92 8.98
CA LEU A 103 23.75 15.54 10.06
C LEU A 103 22.57 14.66 10.46
N ARG A 104 22.39 14.46 11.76
CA ARG A 104 21.40 13.56 12.35
C ARG A 104 20.07 14.29 12.63
N PRO A 105 19.02 14.14 11.81
CA PRO A 105 17.75 14.86 12.02
C PRO A 105 16.97 14.38 13.25
N ASP A 106 17.31 13.22 13.80
CA ASP A 106 16.77 12.71 15.06
C ASP A 106 17.38 13.39 16.30
N MET A 107 18.53 14.06 16.17
CA MET A 107 19.27 14.67 17.28
C MET A 107 19.49 16.19 17.12
N ASP A 108 19.47 16.71 15.90
CA ASP A 108 19.70 18.12 15.59
C ASP A 108 18.46 18.76 14.97
N ILE A 109 17.96 19.83 15.61
CA ILE A 109 16.74 20.51 15.19
C ILE A 109 16.86 21.18 13.81
N ASN A 110 18.03 21.70 13.44
CA ASN A 110 18.25 22.30 12.11
C ASN A 110 18.29 21.23 11.03
N ALA A 111 18.88 20.07 11.34
CA ALA A 111 18.83 18.89 10.47
C ALA A 111 17.39 18.37 10.32
N SER A 112 16.61 18.35 11.41
CA SER A 112 15.17 18.02 11.38
C SER A 112 14.38 19.01 10.51
N HIS A 113 14.63 20.32 10.66
CA HIS A 113 14.01 21.36 9.84
C HIS A 113 14.37 21.21 8.35
N ARG A 114 15.62 20.83 8.05
CA ARG A 114 16.05 20.52 6.69
C ARG A 114 15.32 19.29 6.14
N LEU A 115 15.16 18.23 6.94
CA LEU A 115 14.38 17.06 6.56
C LEU A 115 12.92 17.44 6.27
N GLY A 116 12.29 18.30 7.08
CA GLY A 116 10.94 18.80 6.80
C GLY A 116 10.86 19.64 5.53
N ARG A 117 11.89 20.43 5.20
CA ARG A 117 11.98 21.10 3.90
C ARG A 117 12.01 20.07 2.75
N CYS A 118 12.79 19.01 2.87
CA CYS A 118 12.81 17.90 1.90
C CYS A 118 11.43 17.27 1.73
N LEU A 119 10.70 17.03 2.84
CA LEU A 119 9.33 16.53 2.80
C LEU A 119 8.43 17.48 2.00
N ILE A 120 8.40 18.77 2.33
CA ILE A 120 7.56 19.73 1.61
C ILE A 120 7.95 19.84 0.12
N MET A 121 9.23 19.73 -0.22
CA MET A 121 9.69 19.65 -1.61
C MET A 121 9.22 18.35 -2.30
N ALA A 122 9.23 17.20 -1.61
CA ALA A 122 8.83 15.91 -2.15
C ALA A 122 7.38 15.90 -2.67
N ASN A 123 6.49 16.73 -2.11
CA ASN A 123 5.11 16.87 -2.58
C ASN A 123 5.03 17.33 -4.04
N ASP A 124 5.95 18.18 -4.48
CA ASP A 124 5.98 18.64 -5.87
C ASP A 124 6.42 17.51 -6.82
N PHE A 125 7.08 16.44 -6.35
CA PHE A 125 7.46 15.29 -7.17
C PHE A 125 6.35 14.24 -7.30
N LEU A 126 5.30 14.31 -6.49
CA LEU A 126 4.14 13.42 -6.59
C LEU A 126 3.28 13.75 -7.82
N PHE A 127 3.41 14.97 -8.35
CA PHE A 127 2.71 15.43 -9.55
C PHE A 127 3.68 16.08 -10.52
N THR A 128 3.88 15.47 -11.69
CA THR A 128 4.68 16.12 -12.74
C THR A 128 3.99 17.37 -13.28
N PRO A 129 4.74 18.35 -13.85
CA PRO A 129 4.13 19.48 -14.54
C PRO A 129 3.17 19.06 -15.68
N GLU A 130 3.46 17.94 -16.35
CA GLU A 130 2.58 17.33 -17.33
C GLU A 130 1.27 16.84 -16.70
N ASN A 131 1.36 16.10 -15.59
CA ASN A 131 0.23 15.64 -14.80
C ASN A 131 -0.72 16.78 -14.40
N LEU A 132 -0.15 17.90 -13.94
CA LEU A 132 -0.91 19.10 -13.59
C LEU A 132 -1.60 19.73 -14.80
N ARG A 133 -0.96 19.72 -15.99
CA ARG A 133 -1.60 20.21 -17.23
C ARG A 133 -2.82 19.37 -17.61
N HIS A 134 -2.79 18.05 -17.38
CA HIS A 134 -3.93 17.16 -17.65
C HIS A 134 -5.12 17.34 -16.69
N ILE A 135 -4.92 17.96 -15.52
CA ILE A 135 -5.99 18.17 -14.52
C ILE A 135 -6.53 19.61 -14.55
N ARG A 136 -5.75 20.58 -15.05
CA ARG A 136 -6.17 22.00 -15.14
C ARG A 136 -7.47 22.14 -15.95
N ARG A 137 -8.34 23.03 -15.46
CA ARG A 137 -9.74 23.22 -15.92
C ARG A 137 -9.90 23.45 -17.42
N GLU A 138 -8.88 23.95 -18.11
CA GLU A 138 -9.11 24.59 -19.41
C GLU A 138 -9.13 23.69 -20.64
N ARG A 139 -8.72 22.40 -20.63
CA ARG A 139 -8.59 21.67 -21.93
C ARG A 139 -8.90 20.16 -22.02
N PRO A 140 -9.11 19.35 -20.96
CA PRO A 140 -9.55 17.96 -21.14
C PRO A 140 -11.06 17.78 -20.92
N SER A 141 -11.66 16.81 -21.61
CA SER A 141 -12.99 16.30 -21.25
C SER A 141 -13.01 15.80 -19.80
N ILE A 142 -14.16 15.86 -19.12
CA ILE A 142 -14.33 15.36 -17.74
C ILE A 142 -13.78 13.93 -17.61
N LYS A 143 -13.98 13.11 -18.65
CA LYS A 143 -13.44 11.76 -18.79
C LYS A 143 -11.91 11.70 -18.67
N ARG A 144 -11.18 12.45 -19.51
CA ARG A 144 -9.71 12.46 -19.48
C ARG A 144 -9.20 12.98 -18.15
N LYS A 145 -9.85 13.98 -17.58
CA LYS A 145 -9.50 14.51 -16.26
C LYS A 145 -9.59 13.45 -15.16
N ARG A 146 -10.63 12.61 -15.16
CA ARG A 146 -10.79 11.53 -14.19
C ARG A 146 -9.73 10.44 -14.34
N ILE A 147 -9.42 10.04 -15.57
CA ILE A 147 -8.36 9.05 -15.84
C ILE A 147 -7.01 9.61 -15.39
N ALA A 148 -6.71 10.87 -15.74
CA ALA A 148 -5.49 11.53 -15.29
C ALA A 148 -5.41 11.59 -13.75
N LEU A 149 -6.51 11.94 -13.06
CA LEU A 149 -6.57 11.90 -11.61
C LEU A 149 -6.28 10.49 -11.07
N GLN A 150 -6.94 9.45 -11.60
CA GLN A 150 -6.73 8.07 -11.18
C GLN A 150 -5.27 7.62 -11.29
N LEU A 151 -4.62 7.92 -12.42
CA LEU A 151 -3.21 7.55 -12.65
C LEU A 151 -2.24 8.29 -11.72
N GLN A 152 -2.61 9.48 -11.28
CA GLN A 152 -1.75 10.32 -10.44
C GLN A 152 -1.94 10.07 -8.95
N VAL A 153 -3.18 9.86 -8.50
CA VAL A 153 -3.52 9.72 -7.08
C VAL A 153 -3.69 8.28 -6.65
N GLY A 154 -3.84 7.34 -7.59
CA GLY A 154 -4.21 5.95 -7.29
C GLY A 154 -3.23 5.25 -6.36
N SER A 155 -1.92 5.39 -6.57
CA SER A 155 -0.90 4.83 -5.68
C SER A 155 -0.94 5.43 -4.28
N GLY A 156 -1.16 6.75 -4.18
CA GLY A 156 -1.31 7.46 -2.92
C GLY A 156 -2.54 7.01 -2.15
N LEU A 157 -3.64 6.76 -2.87
CA LEU A 157 -4.83 6.18 -2.27
C LEU A 157 -4.56 4.78 -1.74
N GLU A 158 -3.86 3.91 -2.47
CA GLU A 158 -3.52 2.57 -1.97
C GLU A 158 -2.58 2.61 -0.74
N VAL A 159 -1.59 3.49 -0.75
CA VAL A 159 -0.66 3.66 0.39
C VAL A 159 -1.38 4.21 1.62
N ASN A 160 -2.24 5.21 1.44
CA ASN A 160 -2.92 5.87 2.55
C ASN A 160 -4.21 5.13 2.98
N ASN A 161 -4.73 4.25 2.13
CA ASN A 161 -5.89 3.42 2.40
C ASN A 161 -5.52 1.94 2.18
N PRO A 162 -4.65 1.37 3.03
CA PRO A 162 -4.43 -0.07 3.02
C PRO A 162 -5.78 -0.78 3.27
N PRO A 163 -5.86 -2.09 2.97
CA PRO A 163 -7.07 -2.90 3.16
C PRO A 163 -7.74 -2.70 4.54
N MET A 164 -8.94 -3.20 4.77
CA MET A 164 -9.49 -3.18 6.13
C MET A 164 -8.91 -4.34 6.95
N ILE A 165 -8.37 -4.07 8.15
CA ILE A 165 -7.65 -5.07 8.97
C ILE A 165 -8.50 -6.31 9.21
N ASN A 166 -9.74 -6.13 9.67
CA ASN A 166 -10.67 -7.21 9.98
C ASN A 166 -10.97 -8.09 8.77
N THR A 167 -11.21 -7.49 7.59
CA THR A 167 -11.53 -8.27 6.38
C THR A 167 -10.29 -8.93 5.79
N SER A 168 -9.11 -8.34 5.91
CA SER A 168 -7.85 -8.93 5.47
C SER A 168 -7.51 -10.19 6.24
N ILE A 169 -7.59 -10.16 7.57
CA ILE A 169 -7.27 -11.30 8.43
C ILE A 169 -8.21 -12.47 8.12
N VAL A 170 -9.53 -12.22 8.18
CA VAL A 170 -10.54 -13.24 7.90
C VAL A 170 -10.38 -13.81 6.50
N ARG A 171 -10.14 -12.96 5.50
CA ARG A 171 -9.92 -13.43 4.12
C ARG A 171 -8.69 -14.32 4.02
N SER A 172 -7.58 -13.93 4.63
CA SER A 172 -6.35 -14.73 4.60
C SER A 172 -6.52 -16.06 5.32
N GLU A 173 -7.16 -16.07 6.49
CA GLU A 173 -7.48 -17.29 7.22
C GLU A 173 -8.39 -18.22 6.40
N MET A 174 -9.45 -17.69 5.78
CA MET A 174 -10.34 -18.51 4.97
C MET A 174 -9.64 -19.07 3.72
N ILE A 175 -8.95 -18.22 2.96
CA ILE A 175 -8.28 -18.62 1.72
C ILE A 175 -7.13 -19.59 2.01
N PHE A 176 -6.20 -19.19 2.86
CA PHE A 176 -4.97 -19.95 3.11
C PHE A 176 -5.09 -20.96 4.24
N GLY A 177 -6.18 -20.97 5.00
CA GLY A 177 -6.49 -21.95 6.04
C GLY A 177 -7.43 -23.02 5.53
N GLU A 178 -8.73 -22.74 5.51
CA GLU A 178 -9.79 -23.71 5.20
C GLU A 178 -9.85 -24.08 3.73
N ILE A 179 -9.99 -23.09 2.83
CA ILE A 179 -10.26 -23.31 1.41
C ILE A 179 -9.10 -24.05 0.75
N LEU A 180 -7.87 -23.62 1.02
CA LEU A 180 -6.67 -24.26 0.47
C LEU A 180 -6.49 -25.72 0.93
N LYS A 181 -7.11 -26.14 2.05
CA LYS A 181 -7.08 -27.56 2.49
C LYS A 181 -8.09 -28.42 1.73
N GLU A 182 -9.17 -27.82 1.25
CA GLU A 182 -10.32 -28.54 0.66
C GLU A 182 -10.28 -28.54 -0.87
N ILE A 183 -9.71 -27.50 -1.48
CA ILE A 183 -9.61 -27.37 -2.94
C ILE A 183 -8.28 -27.94 -3.44
N SER A 184 -8.38 -28.77 -4.47
CA SER A 184 -7.21 -29.21 -5.23
C SER A 184 -6.73 -28.09 -6.15
N CYS A 185 -5.64 -27.44 -5.78
CA CYS A 185 -4.88 -26.56 -6.66
C CYS A 185 -3.94 -27.36 -7.55
N SER A 186 -3.52 -26.78 -8.69
CA SER A 186 -2.48 -27.37 -9.54
C SER A 186 -1.12 -27.41 -8.82
N MET A 187 -0.91 -26.46 -7.92
CA MET A 187 0.28 -26.32 -7.10
C MET A 187 -0.05 -26.57 -5.62
N ASP A 188 0.76 -27.38 -4.94
CA ASP A 188 0.72 -27.45 -3.47
C ASP A 188 1.39 -26.19 -2.89
N ILE A 189 0.58 -25.14 -2.73
CA ILE A 189 1.03 -23.83 -2.24
C ILE A 189 1.68 -23.93 -0.86
N ARG A 190 1.18 -24.81 0.02
CA ARG A 190 1.70 -24.98 1.39
C ARG A 190 3.08 -25.60 1.38
N SER A 191 3.22 -26.73 0.70
CA SER A 191 4.51 -27.41 0.56
C SER A 191 5.51 -26.56 -0.20
N LEU A 192 5.07 -25.84 -1.24
CA LEU A 192 5.90 -24.87 -1.95
C LEU A 192 6.41 -23.80 -0.99
N PHE A 193 5.52 -23.13 -0.25
CA PHE A 193 5.91 -22.08 0.68
C PHE A 193 6.92 -22.61 1.70
N GLN A 194 6.59 -23.70 2.40
CA GLN A 194 7.45 -24.35 3.38
C GLN A 194 8.82 -24.72 2.81
N SER A 195 8.88 -25.26 1.59
CA SER A 195 10.15 -25.67 0.96
C SER A 195 11.04 -24.48 0.59
N ARG A 196 10.45 -23.30 0.33
CA ARG A 196 11.15 -22.10 -0.12
C ARG A 196 11.53 -21.16 1.02
N SER A 197 10.68 -21.04 2.03
CA SER A 197 10.90 -20.19 3.21
C SER A 197 11.53 -20.95 4.38
N GLY A 198 11.35 -22.27 4.44
CA GLY A 198 11.66 -23.07 5.63
C GLY A 198 10.65 -22.89 6.77
N MET A 199 9.54 -22.18 6.54
CA MET A 199 8.53 -21.77 7.52
C MET A 199 7.15 -22.22 7.06
N ALA A 200 6.29 -22.67 7.99
CA ALA A 200 4.93 -23.04 7.62
C ALA A 200 4.15 -21.78 7.22
N LEU A 201 3.14 -21.95 6.36
CA LEU A 201 2.35 -20.83 5.88
C LEU A 201 1.61 -20.14 7.05
N GLU A 202 1.06 -20.95 7.95
CA GLU A 202 0.40 -20.52 9.18
C GLU A 202 1.36 -19.75 10.10
N ASP A 203 2.54 -20.31 10.38
CA ASP A 203 3.54 -19.64 11.19
C ASP A 203 3.85 -18.25 10.63
N TYR A 204 4.00 -18.14 9.30
CA TYR A 204 4.27 -16.85 8.66
C TYR A 204 3.13 -15.86 8.84
N ILE A 205 1.88 -16.29 8.64
CA ILE A 205 0.69 -15.47 8.84
C ILE A 205 0.62 -14.98 10.29
N ASP A 206 0.86 -15.86 11.27
CA ASP A 206 0.86 -15.53 12.70
C ASP A 206 1.92 -14.49 13.05
N HIS A 207 3.12 -14.58 12.46
CA HIS A 207 4.17 -13.59 12.68
C HIS A 207 3.81 -12.22 12.09
N VAL A 208 3.28 -12.19 10.86
CA VAL A 208 2.81 -10.94 10.25
C VAL A 208 1.66 -10.35 11.07
N PHE A 209 0.73 -11.17 11.53
CA PHE A 209 -0.40 -10.74 12.34
C PHE A 209 0.03 -10.21 13.71
N GLY A 210 0.96 -10.89 14.41
CA GLY A 210 1.53 -10.41 15.67
C GLY A 210 2.25 -9.07 15.51
N LEU A 211 3.02 -8.92 14.43
CA LEU A 211 3.68 -7.66 14.09
C LEU A 211 2.67 -6.53 13.83
N LEU A 212 1.63 -6.81 13.04
CA LEU A 212 0.56 -5.84 12.78
C LEU A 212 -0.13 -5.45 14.09
N THR A 213 -0.51 -6.43 14.90
CA THR A 213 -1.20 -6.23 16.19
C THR A 213 -0.41 -5.34 17.11
N TYR A 214 0.90 -5.55 17.23
CA TYR A 214 1.77 -4.65 17.99
C TYR A 214 1.67 -3.22 17.48
N TYR A 215 1.94 -2.98 16.20
CA TYR A 215 1.96 -1.61 15.68
C TYR A 215 0.60 -0.93 15.71
N ILE A 216 -0.52 -1.64 15.50
CA ILE A 216 -1.84 -1.03 15.55
C ILE A 216 -2.35 -0.85 16.98
N THR A 217 -1.72 -1.42 18.00
CA THR A 217 -2.13 -1.21 19.41
C THR A 217 -1.24 -0.20 20.13
N LEU A 218 -0.18 0.29 19.48
CA LEU A 218 0.63 1.38 20.00
C LEU A 218 -0.20 2.63 20.20
N ASP A 219 0.02 3.28 21.35
CA ASP A 219 -0.46 4.62 21.61
C ASP A 219 0.52 5.63 21.00
N PHE A 220 0.01 6.57 20.20
CA PHE A 220 0.89 7.49 19.49
C PHE A 220 1.56 8.52 20.42
N GLU A 221 0.95 8.85 21.58
CA GLU A 221 1.58 9.75 22.56
C GLU A 221 2.76 9.04 23.22
N LYS A 222 2.58 7.77 23.62
CA LYS A 222 3.68 6.94 24.11
C LYS A 222 4.79 6.76 23.08
N LEU A 223 4.46 6.62 21.79
CA LEU A 223 5.45 6.52 20.73
C LEU A 223 6.22 7.84 20.51
N ILE A 224 5.60 8.98 20.79
CA ILE A 224 6.28 10.28 20.78
C ILE A 224 7.26 10.38 21.97
N GLU A 225 6.83 9.95 23.15
CA GLU A 225 7.63 9.96 24.39
C GLU A 225 8.79 8.96 24.35
N ASP A 226 8.54 7.75 23.84
CA ASP A 226 9.54 6.69 23.66
C ASP A 226 9.63 6.25 22.20
N PRO A 227 10.52 6.88 21.42
CA PRO A 227 10.79 6.48 20.04
C PRO A 227 11.27 5.03 19.87
N GLY A 228 11.78 4.38 20.92
CA GLY A 228 12.25 3.00 20.88
C GLY A 228 11.12 2.02 20.58
N LEU A 229 9.87 2.34 20.95
CA LEU A 229 8.68 1.55 20.65
C LEU A 229 8.42 1.39 19.15
N ALA A 230 9.03 2.24 18.30
CA ALA A 230 8.96 2.09 16.85
C ALA A 230 9.70 0.84 16.34
N CYS A 231 10.62 0.29 17.12
CA CYS A 231 11.45 -0.84 16.74
C CYS A 231 11.01 -2.12 17.46
N VAL A 232 11.16 -3.25 16.79
CA VAL A 232 10.95 -4.58 17.37
C VAL A 232 12.23 -5.40 17.25
N ASN A 233 12.61 -6.10 18.31
CA ASN A 233 13.70 -7.06 18.27
C ASN A 233 13.16 -8.43 17.84
N LEU A 234 13.33 -8.79 16.57
CA LEU A 234 12.76 -10.00 15.99
C LEU A 234 13.25 -11.31 16.62
N ASN A 235 14.37 -11.28 17.35
CA ASN A 235 14.85 -12.47 18.08
C ASN A 235 14.10 -12.73 19.39
N THR A 236 13.43 -11.72 19.93
CA THR A 236 12.78 -11.77 21.26
C THR A 236 11.30 -11.39 21.23
N PHE A 237 10.85 -10.75 20.15
CA PHE A 237 9.49 -10.27 19.97
C PHE A 237 8.45 -11.40 19.96
N PHE A 238 8.82 -12.57 19.43
CA PHE A 238 7.97 -13.76 19.43
C PHE A 238 8.49 -14.78 20.46
N PRO A 239 8.10 -14.68 21.75
CA PRO A 239 8.72 -15.45 22.83
C PRO A 239 8.46 -16.96 22.75
N GLU A 240 7.33 -17.35 22.16
CA GLU A 240 6.93 -18.76 21.99
C GLU A 240 7.51 -19.40 20.72
N THR A 241 8.10 -18.58 19.84
CA THR A 241 8.65 -19.02 18.56
C THR A 241 10.09 -19.51 18.73
N SER A 242 10.44 -20.60 18.04
CA SER A 242 11.83 -21.07 18.02
C SER A 242 12.77 -20.04 17.36
N LYS A 243 14.02 -19.98 17.82
CA LYS A 243 15.03 -19.05 17.26
C LYS A 243 15.25 -19.23 15.75
N ASP A 244 15.14 -20.47 15.25
CA ASP A 244 15.26 -20.79 13.83
C ASP A 244 14.09 -20.21 13.02
N LEU A 245 12.87 -20.36 13.52
CA LEU A 245 11.67 -19.84 12.87
C LEU A 245 11.65 -18.30 12.85
N ALA A 246 12.04 -17.66 13.97
CA ALA A 246 12.22 -16.21 14.04
C ALA A 246 13.29 -15.71 13.06
N ALA A 247 14.39 -16.46 12.90
CA ALA A 247 15.44 -16.14 11.93
C ALA A 247 14.94 -16.23 10.48
N LYS A 248 14.15 -17.25 10.14
CA LYS A 248 13.54 -17.39 8.81
C LYS A 248 12.57 -16.26 8.49
N PHE A 249 11.71 -15.90 9.44
CA PHE A 249 10.81 -14.75 9.29
C PHE A 249 11.59 -13.46 9.05
N ARG A 250 12.64 -13.23 9.85
CA ARG A 250 13.55 -12.09 9.66
C ARG A 250 14.17 -12.08 8.27
N ASP A 251 14.74 -13.19 7.80
CA ASP A 251 15.40 -13.25 6.50
C ASP A 251 14.43 -13.03 5.31
N MET A 252 13.15 -13.37 5.53
CA MET A 252 12.07 -13.12 4.58
C MET A 252 11.62 -11.66 4.52
N GLU A 253 11.61 -10.94 5.64
CA GLU A 253 10.94 -9.63 5.72
C GLU A 253 11.84 -8.44 6.03
N GLN A 254 13.02 -8.69 6.59
CA GLN A 254 14.03 -7.68 6.88
C GLN A 254 14.93 -7.42 5.68
N THR A 255 15.29 -6.15 5.46
CA THR A 255 16.34 -5.72 4.56
C THR A 255 17.29 -4.76 5.28
N SER A 256 18.54 -4.71 4.81
CA SER A 256 19.47 -3.65 5.18
C SER A 256 19.31 -2.45 4.23
N LEU A 257 19.87 -1.30 4.61
CA LEU A 257 19.88 -0.10 3.76
C LEU A 257 20.59 -0.33 2.42
N ASP A 258 21.72 -1.04 2.40
CA ASP A 258 22.46 -1.27 1.16
C ASP A 258 21.70 -2.22 0.20
N LYS A 259 21.01 -3.23 0.75
CA LYS A 259 20.12 -4.11 -0.03
C LYS A 259 18.91 -3.35 -0.56
N LEU A 260 18.36 -2.43 0.23
CA LEU A 260 17.27 -1.56 -0.19
C LEU A 260 17.72 -0.61 -1.30
N GLU A 261 18.85 0.08 -1.15
CA GLU A 261 19.50 0.92 -2.17
C GLU A 261 19.67 0.14 -3.49
N THR A 262 20.26 -1.06 -3.41
CA THR A 262 20.45 -1.93 -4.58
C THR A 262 19.12 -2.23 -5.26
N SER A 263 18.10 -2.61 -4.49
CA SER A 263 16.77 -2.93 -5.04
C SER A 263 16.07 -1.72 -5.66
N LEU A 264 16.31 -0.51 -5.13
CA LEU A 264 15.72 0.74 -5.59
C LEU A 264 16.38 1.31 -6.84
N THR A 265 17.63 0.92 -7.13
CA THR A 265 18.37 1.35 -8.32
C THR A 265 18.12 0.48 -9.55
N VAL A 266 17.42 -0.66 -9.38
CA VAL A 266 17.01 -1.51 -10.50
C VAL A 266 16.04 -0.72 -11.40
N PRO A 267 16.31 -0.63 -12.73
CA PRO A 267 15.41 0.05 -13.64
C PRO A 267 13.99 -0.52 -13.59
N SER A 268 13.01 0.37 -13.51
CA SER A 268 11.59 0.04 -13.46
C SER A 268 10.83 0.81 -14.53
N LEU A 269 9.78 0.18 -15.06
CA LEU A 269 8.82 0.85 -15.96
C LEU A 269 7.85 1.74 -15.18
N LEU A 270 7.80 1.62 -13.85
CA LEU A 270 6.89 2.35 -12.99
C LEU A 270 7.46 3.74 -12.66
N LYS A 271 6.58 4.70 -12.35
CA LYS A 271 7.03 6.02 -11.92
C LYS A 271 7.72 5.93 -10.55
N PRO A 272 8.85 6.62 -10.32
CA PRO A 272 9.58 6.53 -9.06
C PRO A 272 8.78 6.86 -7.80
N TYR A 273 7.80 7.76 -7.87
CA TYR A 273 6.93 8.12 -6.74
C TYR A 273 5.71 7.20 -6.57
N HIS A 274 5.54 6.20 -7.46
CA HIS A 274 4.51 5.15 -7.36
C HIS A 274 5.10 3.76 -7.10
N ASP A 275 6.39 3.58 -7.36
CA ASP A 275 7.06 2.28 -7.23
C ASP A 275 7.54 2.02 -5.80
N PHE A 276 6.73 1.32 -5.02
CA PHE A 276 7.10 0.88 -3.67
C PHE A 276 7.36 -0.63 -3.59
N ILE A 277 7.57 -1.31 -4.73
CA ILE A 277 7.68 -2.77 -4.77
C ILE A 277 8.83 -3.27 -3.90
N ALA A 278 10.00 -2.62 -3.96
CA ALA A 278 11.15 -3.00 -3.14
C ALA A 278 10.84 -2.95 -1.63
N MET A 279 10.11 -1.92 -1.19
CA MET A 279 9.71 -1.74 0.21
C MET A 279 8.59 -2.69 0.62
N ARG A 280 7.64 -3.00 -0.28
CA ARG A 280 6.57 -3.99 -0.06
C ARG A 280 7.10 -5.43 0.01
N LYS A 281 8.19 -5.72 -0.70
CA LYS A 281 8.82 -7.05 -0.73
C LYS A 281 9.52 -7.41 0.58
N ARG A 282 10.06 -6.39 1.28
CA ARG A 282 10.76 -6.51 2.56
C ARG A 282 10.29 -5.37 3.46
N LEU A 283 9.25 -5.61 4.25
CA LEU A 283 8.58 -4.57 5.03
C LEU A 283 9.44 -3.94 6.14
N LEU A 284 10.44 -4.67 6.64
CA LEU A 284 11.25 -4.26 7.78
C LEU A 284 12.63 -3.76 7.34
N LEU A 285 13.05 -2.63 7.89
CA LEU A 285 14.42 -2.13 7.78
C LEU A 285 15.19 -2.47 9.05
N GLU A 286 16.39 -3.02 8.88
CA GLU A 286 17.33 -3.26 9.97
C GLU A 286 17.80 -1.94 10.59
N VAL A 287 17.65 -1.82 11.92
CA VAL A 287 18.13 -0.67 12.72
C VAL A 287 19.46 -1.03 13.38
N GLU A 288 19.50 -2.21 14.00
CA GLU A 288 20.68 -2.80 14.63
C GLU A 288 20.51 -4.33 14.63
N ALA A 289 21.49 -5.06 15.15
CA ALA A 289 21.49 -6.53 15.13
C ALA A 289 20.21 -7.11 15.78
N GLY A 290 19.31 -7.62 14.95
CA GLY A 290 18.05 -8.23 15.37
C GLY A 290 16.90 -7.25 15.63
N SER A 291 17.14 -5.93 15.66
CA SER A 291 16.10 -4.91 15.80
C SER A 291 15.74 -4.30 14.45
N ALA A 292 14.45 -4.19 14.17
CA ALA A 292 13.95 -3.68 12.90
C ALA A 292 12.74 -2.76 13.06
N ILE A 293 12.51 -1.91 12.06
CA ILE A 293 11.39 -0.96 11.99
C ILE A 293 10.64 -1.15 10.67
N PRO A 294 9.29 -1.19 10.66
CA PRO A 294 8.54 -1.21 9.42
C PRO A 294 8.69 0.10 8.68
N MET A 295 8.96 0.05 7.38
CA MET A 295 8.98 1.26 6.56
C MET A 295 7.58 1.89 6.45
N HIS A 296 6.53 1.08 6.54
CA HIS A 296 5.14 1.51 6.60
C HIS A 296 4.26 0.40 7.20
N VAL A 297 3.43 0.73 8.20
CA VAL A 297 2.53 -0.25 8.84
C VAL A 297 1.52 -0.83 7.85
N GLY A 298 1.05 -0.03 6.89
CA GLY A 298 0.17 -0.52 5.82
C GLY A 298 0.80 -1.61 4.95
N PHE A 299 2.14 -1.68 4.82
CA PHE A 299 2.78 -2.79 4.10
C PHE A 299 2.78 -4.09 4.91
N VAL A 300 2.90 -3.99 6.25
CA VAL A 300 2.68 -5.13 7.15
C VAL A 300 1.25 -5.64 6.98
N GLN A 301 0.29 -4.72 6.94
CA GLN A 301 -1.11 -5.03 6.75
C GLN A 301 -1.41 -5.68 5.39
N GLU A 302 -0.84 -5.15 4.30
CA GLU A 302 -0.97 -5.70 2.94
C GLU A 302 -0.49 -7.17 2.87
N LYS A 303 0.47 -7.60 3.71
CA LYS A 303 0.93 -9.00 3.77
C LYS A 303 -0.16 -9.98 4.20
N LEU A 304 -1.13 -9.55 5.00
CA LEU A 304 -2.31 -10.34 5.39
C LEU A 304 -3.43 -10.29 4.36
N GLU A 305 -3.19 -9.83 3.14
CA GLU A 305 -4.18 -9.88 2.07
C GLU A 305 -3.49 -10.30 0.77
N SER A 306 -3.24 -9.35 -0.14
CA SER A 306 -2.61 -9.64 -1.41
C SER A 306 -1.10 -9.90 -1.30
N GLY A 307 -0.45 -9.47 -0.22
CA GLY A 307 0.99 -9.59 -0.05
C GLY A 307 1.48 -11.03 0.16
N LEU A 308 0.66 -11.95 0.66
CA LEU A 308 1.03 -13.36 0.77
C LEU A 308 1.13 -14.02 -0.62
N PHE A 309 0.15 -13.75 -1.50
CA PHE A 309 0.23 -14.14 -2.91
C PHE A 309 1.54 -13.66 -3.54
N TRP A 310 1.89 -12.38 -3.36
CA TRP A 310 3.14 -11.83 -3.90
C TRP A 310 4.40 -12.41 -3.27
N THR A 311 4.33 -12.82 -2.00
CA THR A 311 5.44 -13.48 -1.31
C THR A 311 5.72 -14.84 -1.94
N ILE A 312 4.68 -15.65 -2.18
CA ILE A 312 4.80 -16.93 -2.89
C ILE A 312 5.25 -16.70 -4.34
N PHE A 313 4.62 -15.75 -5.04
CA PHE A 313 4.95 -15.40 -6.42
C PHE A 313 6.44 -15.07 -6.61
N ASN A 314 7.03 -14.38 -5.63
CA ASN A 314 8.45 -14.01 -5.66
C ASN A 314 9.41 -15.19 -5.43
N PHE A 315 8.93 -16.34 -4.92
CA PHE A 315 9.73 -17.57 -4.86
C PHE A 315 9.77 -18.30 -6.21
N LEU A 316 8.81 -18.04 -7.09
CA LEU A 316 8.69 -18.68 -8.39
C LEU A 316 9.66 -18.08 -9.40
N LYS A 317 10.32 -18.96 -10.14
CA LYS A 317 11.39 -18.58 -11.08
C LYS A 317 10.90 -18.55 -12.52
N THR A 318 9.98 -19.44 -12.88
CA THR A 318 9.52 -19.57 -14.26
C THR A 318 8.19 -18.84 -14.48
N THR A 319 7.90 -18.52 -15.74
CA THR A 319 6.63 -17.90 -16.13
C THR A 319 5.47 -18.88 -15.96
N GLU A 320 5.72 -20.16 -16.19
CA GLU A 320 4.76 -21.25 -16.08
C GLU A 320 4.31 -21.45 -14.64
N GLU A 321 5.26 -21.53 -13.69
CA GLU A 321 4.95 -21.60 -12.25
C GLU A 321 4.08 -20.42 -11.81
N ARG A 322 4.45 -19.21 -12.26
CA ARG A 322 3.74 -17.97 -11.93
C ARG A 322 2.33 -17.95 -12.50
N LEU A 323 2.14 -18.47 -13.71
CA LEU A 323 0.83 -18.60 -14.33
C LEU A 323 -0.03 -19.62 -13.58
N SER A 324 0.53 -20.77 -13.21
CA SER A 324 -0.16 -21.76 -12.37
C SER A 324 -0.61 -21.17 -11.04
N LEU A 325 0.26 -20.44 -10.34
CA LEU A 325 -0.12 -19.75 -9.11
C LEU A 325 -1.24 -18.72 -9.34
N PHE A 326 -1.20 -17.95 -10.44
CA PHE A 326 -2.27 -17.00 -10.77
C PHE A 326 -3.61 -17.68 -11.00
N THR A 327 -3.63 -18.83 -11.69
CA THR A 327 -4.83 -19.63 -11.90
C THR A 327 -5.37 -20.19 -10.59
N ASP A 328 -4.51 -20.84 -9.80
CA ASP A 328 -4.89 -21.38 -8.49
C ASP A 328 -5.41 -20.29 -7.55
N TRP A 329 -4.77 -19.11 -7.55
CA TRP A 329 -5.23 -17.97 -6.78
C TRP A 329 -6.62 -17.48 -7.19
N GLY A 330 -6.92 -17.48 -8.50
CA GLY A 330 -8.24 -17.15 -9.02
C GLY A 330 -9.31 -18.08 -8.45
N HIS A 331 -9.08 -19.39 -8.51
CA HIS A 331 -10.00 -20.39 -7.98
C HIS A 331 -10.20 -20.31 -6.47
N LEU A 332 -9.12 -20.11 -5.71
CA LEU A 332 -9.21 -19.92 -4.25
C LEU A 332 -10.04 -18.67 -3.90
N PHE A 333 -9.86 -17.59 -4.66
CA PHE A 333 -10.62 -16.35 -4.47
C PHE A 333 -12.10 -16.51 -4.85
N GLU A 334 -12.40 -17.17 -5.97
CA GLU A 334 -13.76 -17.48 -6.42
C GLU A 334 -14.51 -18.34 -5.39
N GLU A 335 -13.86 -19.36 -4.84
CA GLU A 335 -14.44 -20.17 -3.76
C GLU A 335 -14.68 -19.34 -2.50
N TYR A 336 -13.72 -18.49 -2.10
CA TYR A 336 -13.88 -17.61 -0.94
C TYR A 336 -15.13 -16.73 -1.07
N ILE A 337 -15.29 -16.05 -2.21
CA ILE A 337 -16.47 -15.22 -2.45
C ILE A 337 -17.74 -16.07 -2.46
N SER A 338 -17.70 -17.26 -3.07
CA SER A 338 -18.85 -18.16 -3.12
C SER A 338 -19.30 -18.61 -1.73
N ARG A 339 -18.38 -18.95 -0.83
CA ARG A 339 -18.69 -19.31 0.57
C ARG A 339 -19.28 -18.14 1.34
N MET A 340 -18.70 -16.95 1.19
CA MET A 340 -19.20 -15.75 1.85
C MET A 340 -20.63 -15.42 1.41
N LEU A 341 -20.92 -15.48 0.11
CA LEU A 341 -22.26 -15.20 -0.41
C LEU A 341 -23.28 -16.28 -0.01
N ALA A 342 -22.89 -17.55 -0.05
CA ALA A 342 -23.74 -18.64 0.42
C ALA A 342 -24.13 -18.45 1.89
N GLN A 343 -23.18 -18.06 2.75
CA GLN A 343 -23.44 -17.79 4.16
C GLN A 343 -24.36 -16.56 4.35
N CYS A 344 -24.12 -15.48 3.60
CA CYS A 344 -24.95 -14.27 3.67
C CYS A 344 -26.40 -14.54 3.23
N CYS A 345 -26.60 -15.36 2.19
CA CYS A 345 -27.93 -15.69 1.67
C CYS A 345 -28.62 -16.83 2.43
N ALA A 346 -27.90 -17.61 3.25
CA ALA A 346 -28.49 -18.74 3.98
C ALA A 346 -29.63 -18.35 4.92
N ALA A 347 -29.65 -17.11 5.40
CA ALA A 347 -30.69 -16.57 6.27
C ALA A 347 -31.67 -15.62 5.56
N SER A 348 -31.58 -15.44 4.24
CA SER A 348 -32.45 -14.56 3.47
C SER A 348 -33.43 -15.35 2.58
N GLU A 349 -34.44 -14.65 2.04
CA GLU A 349 -35.34 -15.23 1.02
C GLU A 349 -34.65 -15.36 -0.35
N GLU A 350 -33.39 -14.95 -0.45
CA GLU A 350 -32.64 -14.86 -1.69
C GLU A 350 -31.89 -16.17 -1.94
N ASN A 351 -31.95 -16.66 -3.16
CA ASN A 351 -31.25 -17.90 -3.53
C ASN A 351 -29.92 -17.55 -4.18
N TYR A 352 -28.83 -18.00 -3.57
CA TYR A 352 -27.49 -17.92 -4.16
C TYR A 352 -27.14 -19.24 -4.87
N THR A 353 -26.76 -19.13 -6.14
CA THR A 353 -26.25 -20.24 -6.96
C THR A 353 -24.83 -19.92 -7.39
N ARG A 354 -23.87 -20.76 -7.00
CA ARG A 354 -22.47 -20.69 -7.45
C ARG A 354 -22.30 -21.34 -8.83
N PHE A 355 -21.41 -20.77 -9.65
CA PHE A 355 -20.99 -21.32 -10.95
C PHE A 355 -22.14 -21.89 -11.82
N PRO A 356 -23.26 -21.17 -12.03
CA PRO A 356 -24.37 -21.65 -12.84
C PRO A 356 -23.91 -21.95 -14.28
N LYS A 357 -24.48 -23.01 -14.86
CA LYS A 357 -24.15 -23.46 -16.22
C LYS A 357 -25.35 -23.34 -17.13
N PHE A 358 -25.12 -23.01 -18.40
CA PHE A 358 -26.17 -23.06 -19.41
C PHE A 358 -26.57 -24.51 -19.69
N LEU A 359 -27.87 -24.75 -19.86
CA LEU A 359 -28.42 -26.10 -20.02
C LEU A 359 -28.08 -26.73 -21.39
N ASP A 360 -27.88 -25.91 -22.41
CA ASP A 360 -27.68 -26.34 -23.79
C ASP A 360 -26.25 -26.79 -24.09
N ASN A 361 -25.25 -26.12 -23.49
CA ASN A 361 -23.84 -26.43 -23.73
C ASN A 361 -23.04 -26.83 -22.46
N GLY A 362 -23.62 -26.67 -21.27
CA GLY A 362 -22.95 -26.96 -20.00
C GLY A 362 -21.81 -25.99 -19.65
N GLU A 363 -21.62 -24.92 -20.42
CA GLU A 363 -20.63 -23.89 -20.13
C GLU A 363 -21.07 -23.04 -18.93
N GLU A 364 -20.09 -22.62 -18.13
CA GLU A 364 -20.33 -21.71 -17.03
C GLU A 364 -20.82 -20.35 -17.55
N ALA A 365 -21.91 -19.86 -16.96
CA ALA A 365 -22.52 -18.60 -17.34
C ALA A 365 -21.91 -17.43 -16.57
N PHE A 366 -21.74 -17.59 -15.26
CA PHE A 366 -21.25 -16.58 -14.32
C PHE A 366 -20.57 -17.26 -13.14
N ASP A 367 -19.74 -16.53 -12.39
CA ASP A 367 -19.14 -17.06 -11.15
C ASP A 367 -20.19 -17.25 -10.05
N GLY A 368 -21.24 -16.41 -10.02
CA GLY A 368 -22.39 -16.62 -9.15
C GLY A 368 -23.60 -15.76 -9.47
N VAL A 369 -24.77 -16.19 -8.98
CA VAL A 369 -26.06 -15.52 -9.18
C VAL A 369 -26.84 -15.48 -7.87
N ILE A 370 -27.40 -14.31 -7.54
CA ILE A 370 -28.41 -14.17 -6.48
C ILE A 370 -29.77 -13.92 -7.13
N SER A 371 -30.77 -14.71 -6.77
CA SER A 371 -32.15 -14.57 -7.22
C SER A 371 -33.07 -14.18 -6.08
N THR A 372 -33.78 -13.06 -6.26
CA THR A 372 -34.80 -12.53 -5.32
C THR A 372 -36.23 -12.90 -5.73
N GLY A 373 -36.38 -13.82 -6.70
CA GLY A 373 -37.65 -14.14 -7.37
C GLY A 373 -38.10 -13.08 -8.39
N LYS A 374 -37.78 -11.80 -8.18
CA LYS A 374 -38.09 -10.69 -9.09
C LYS A 374 -36.91 -10.24 -9.93
N TYR A 375 -35.71 -10.27 -9.35
CA TYR A 375 -34.48 -9.81 -9.98
C TYR A 375 -33.37 -10.84 -9.82
N TRP A 376 -32.50 -10.89 -10.81
CA TRP A 376 -31.28 -11.68 -10.79
C TRP A 376 -30.09 -10.72 -10.75
N VAL A 377 -29.20 -10.96 -9.79
CA VAL A 377 -27.92 -10.28 -9.70
C VAL A 377 -26.85 -11.27 -10.12
N VAL A 378 -26.32 -11.08 -11.33
CA VAL A 378 -25.22 -11.88 -11.88
C VAL A 378 -23.89 -11.26 -11.46
N MET A 379 -22.91 -12.10 -11.15
CA MET A 379 -21.63 -11.66 -10.59
C MET A 379 -20.45 -12.32 -11.29
N GLU A 380 -19.40 -11.51 -11.44
CA GLU A 380 -18.06 -11.93 -11.86
C GLU A 380 -17.08 -11.56 -10.72
N TYR A 381 -16.28 -12.53 -10.28
CA TYR A 381 -15.29 -12.41 -9.24
C TYR A 381 -13.92 -12.14 -9.87
N LYS A 382 -13.22 -11.12 -9.38
CA LYS A 382 -11.87 -10.77 -9.85
C LYS A 382 -10.95 -10.54 -8.65
N GLY A 383 -10.03 -11.48 -8.41
CA GLY A 383 -9.00 -11.36 -7.38
C GLY A 383 -7.89 -10.36 -7.71
N GLY A 384 -7.81 -9.91 -8.97
CA GLY A 384 -6.90 -8.85 -9.42
C GLY A 384 -7.49 -8.08 -10.58
N PHE A 385 -7.38 -6.75 -10.55
CA PHE A 385 -8.06 -5.88 -11.52
C PHE A 385 -7.11 -5.13 -12.48
N LEU A 386 -6.00 -4.57 -12.00
CA LEU A 386 -5.01 -3.89 -12.86
C LEU A 386 -3.62 -4.38 -12.49
N ASN A 387 -2.78 -4.64 -13.51
CA ASN A 387 -1.37 -4.94 -13.29
C ASN A 387 -0.61 -3.67 -12.86
N ALA A 388 0.60 -3.83 -12.32
CA ALA A 388 1.39 -2.72 -11.79
C ALA A 388 1.70 -1.65 -12.84
N ILE A 389 1.93 -2.02 -14.10
CA ILE A 389 2.22 -1.07 -15.19
C ILE A 389 0.99 -0.19 -15.44
N ALA A 390 -0.18 -0.79 -15.59
CA ALA A 390 -1.44 -0.08 -15.80
C ALA A 390 -1.77 0.88 -14.64
N LYS A 391 -1.38 0.53 -13.41
CA LYS A 391 -1.62 1.38 -12.23
C LYS A 391 -0.59 2.49 -12.04
N TYR A 392 0.70 2.19 -12.23
CA TYR A 392 1.80 3.00 -11.67
C TYR A 392 2.79 3.53 -12.71
N ALA A 393 2.68 3.13 -13.98
CA ALA A 393 3.52 3.68 -15.06
C ALA A 393 3.01 5.02 -15.61
N GLU A 394 1.81 5.45 -15.18
CA GLU A 394 1.08 6.60 -15.73
C GLU A 394 0.84 6.51 -17.26
N ASP A 395 0.70 5.30 -17.78
CA ASP A 395 0.34 5.06 -19.18
C ASP A 395 -1.18 4.98 -19.33
N GLU A 396 -1.80 6.07 -19.79
CA GLU A 396 -3.24 6.14 -20.07
C GLU A 396 -3.71 5.07 -21.05
N ARG A 397 -2.92 4.75 -22.07
CA ARG A 397 -3.31 3.77 -23.10
C ARG A 397 -3.35 2.37 -22.49
N GLU A 398 -2.32 2.02 -21.73
CA GLU A 398 -2.25 0.74 -21.04
C GLU A 398 -3.36 0.59 -20.00
N PHE A 399 -3.61 1.63 -19.19
CA PHE A 399 -4.72 1.65 -18.24
C PHE A 399 -6.07 1.41 -18.91
N ILE A 400 -6.37 2.13 -20.00
CA ILE A 400 -7.61 1.96 -20.76
C ILE A 400 -7.69 0.57 -21.38
N ARG A 401 -6.59 0.06 -21.94
CA ARG A 401 -6.53 -1.25 -22.60
C ARG A 401 -6.84 -2.37 -21.60
N ILE A 402 -6.19 -2.39 -20.44
CA ILE A 402 -6.43 -3.41 -19.40
C ILE A 402 -7.82 -3.24 -18.80
N SER A 403 -8.27 -2.01 -18.52
CA SER A 403 -9.62 -1.77 -18.00
C SER A 403 -10.72 -2.29 -18.95
N LYS A 404 -10.57 -2.07 -20.26
CA LYS A 404 -11.49 -2.60 -21.28
C LYS A 404 -11.43 -4.13 -21.38
N ARG A 405 -10.24 -4.71 -21.27
CA ARG A 405 -10.08 -6.18 -21.27
C ARG A 405 -10.82 -6.80 -20.08
N ASN A 406 -10.71 -6.19 -18.91
CA ASN A 406 -11.20 -6.79 -17.66
C ASN A 406 -12.69 -6.50 -17.37
N LEU A 407 -13.26 -5.44 -17.95
CA LEU A 407 -14.69 -5.09 -17.79
C LEU A 407 -15.53 -5.34 -19.04
N GLY A 408 -14.92 -5.90 -20.09
CA GLY A 408 -15.57 -6.17 -21.36
C GLY A 408 -15.89 -4.91 -22.19
N PRO A 409 -16.34 -5.08 -23.44
CA PRO A 409 -16.76 -3.98 -24.29
C PRO A 409 -18.07 -3.35 -23.77
N THR A 410 -18.10 -2.03 -23.60
CA THR A 410 -19.36 -1.31 -23.34
C THR A 410 -20.19 -1.27 -24.63
N LYS A 411 -21.24 -2.08 -24.71
CA LYS A 411 -22.27 -1.95 -25.75
C LYS A 411 -23.37 -1.02 -25.23
N GLY A 412 -23.36 0.25 -25.66
CA GLY A 412 -24.41 1.22 -25.36
C GLY A 412 -23.98 2.67 -25.62
N PRO A 413 -24.80 3.50 -26.29
CA PRO A 413 -24.43 4.88 -26.63
C PRO A 413 -24.44 5.87 -25.45
N GLU A 414 -25.01 5.51 -24.29
CA GLU A 414 -25.20 6.44 -23.16
C GLU A 414 -24.55 6.03 -21.82
N SER A 415 -23.85 4.89 -21.76
CA SER A 415 -23.17 4.47 -20.53
C SER A 415 -21.74 5.03 -20.49
N ASN A 416 -21.39 5.79 -19.44
CA ASN A 416 -19.99 6.11 -19.11
C ASN A 416 -19.13 4.85 -19.28
N SER A 417 -18.01 4.96 -20.00
CA SER A 417 -17.16 3.79 -20.20
C SER A 417 -16.63 3.28 -18.85
N TRP A 418 -16.47 1.99 -18.70
CA TRP A 418 -15.99 1.36 -17.46
C TRP A 418 -14.74 2.00 -16.82
N PRO A 419 -13.70 2.42 -17.57
CA PRO A 419 -12.58 3.20 -17.03
C PRO A 419 -13.01 4.49 -16.31
N GLU A 420 -14.11 5.11 -16.74
CA GLU A 420 -14.68 6.30 -16.11
C GLU A 420 -15.37 5.99 -14.80
N ARG A 421 -16.07 4.84 -14.71
CA ARG A 421 -16.75 4.44 -13.47
C ARG A 421 -15.73 4.14 -12.37
N LEU A 422 -14.62 3.48 -12.71
CA LEU A 422 -13.51 3.26 -11.77
C LEU A 422 -12.88 4.58 -11.32
N ALA A 423 -12.63 5.50 -12.25
CA ALA A 423 -12.10 6.80 -11.89
C ALA A 423 -13.11 7.65 -11.08
N GLN A 424 -14.43 7.44 -11.28
CA GLN A 424 -15.49 8.04 -10.46
C GLN A 424 -15.52 7.46 -9.05
N SER A 425 -15.40 6.14 -8.88
CA SER A 425 -15.43 5.51 -7.54
C SER A 425 -14.25 5.96 -6.70
N SER A 426 -13.04 6.04 -7.27
CA SER A 426 -11.87 6.55 -6.54
C SER A 426 -12.04 8.01 -6.11
N GLN A 427 -12.70 8.82 -6.94
CA GLN A 427 -13.02 10.21 -6.58
C GLN A 427 -14.14 10.29 -5.54
N GLN A 428 -15.10 9.36 -5.53
CA GLN A 428 -16.13 9.28 -4.50
C GLN A 428 -15.56 8.81 -3.15
N ILE A 429 -14.54 7.94 -3.14
CA ILE A 429 -13.81 7.58 -1.92
C ILE A 429 -13.14 8.85 -1.34
N GLN A 430 -12.50 9.68 -2.18
CA GLN A 430 -11.98 10.98 -1.74
C GLN A 430 -13.05 11.92 -1.15
N ASN A 431 -14.29 11.85 -1.66
CA ASN A 431 -15.39 12.69 -1.20
C ASN A 431 -16.22 12.07 -0.06
N ARG A 432 -16.07 10.77 0.24
CA ARG A 432 -16.73 10.08 1.37
C ARG A 432 -15.82 9.99 2.59
N GLU A 433 -14.51 9.96 2.36
CA GLU A 433 -13.48 10.19 3.38
C GLU A 433 -13.13 11.70 3.51
N GLY A 434 -13.93 12.57 2.87
CA GLY A 434 -14.11 13.97 3.28
C GLY A 434 -15.56 14.16 3.72
N PRO A 435 -15.82 14.23 5.02
CA PRO A 435 -15.89 15.54 5.69
C PRO A 435 -14.61 15.93 6.43
#